data_AF-A0A453AIZ6-F1
#
_entry.id   AF-A0A453AIZ6-F1
#
_cell.length_a   1.000
_cell.length_b   1.000
_cell.length_c   1.000
_cell.angle_alpha   90.00
_cell.angle_beta   90.00
_cell.angle_gamma   90.00
#
_symmetry.space_group_name_H-M   'P 1'
#
loop_
_entity.id
_entity.type
_entity.pdbx_description
1 polymer ?
#
loop_
_entity_poly.entity_id
_entity_poly.type
_entity_poly.pdbx_seq_one_letter_code
_entity_poly.pdbx_strand_id
1 'polypeptide(L)'
;RQRRPRHRRQAARAHQGAVPHPLLRRLLPELAGVVAVEVTGGPEVPFHPGRQDKPEPPPEGRLPDATQGSDHLRQVFSTQMGLSDQDIVALSGGHTLGRCHKERSGFEGAWTANPLIFDNSYFTELLSGEKEGLLQLPTDKTLLTDPAFRPLVDKYAADEDAFFADYAEAHLKLSELGFGEAVEGCC
;
A
#
# COMPACT_ATOMS: atom_id res chain seq x y z
N ARG A 1 21.09 -31.11 8.21
CA ARG A 1 21.14 -30.76 6.76
C ARG A 1 19.89 -31.31 6.08
N GLN A 2 18.84 -30.51 5.89
CA GLN A 2 17.70 -30.87 5.05
C GLN A 2 17.49 -29.75 4.02
N ARG A 3 17.47 -30.15 2.75
CA ARG A 3 17.40 -29.26 1.57
C ARG A 3 15.95 -28.80 1.38
N ARG A 4 15.69 -27.48 1.38
CA ARG A 4 14.38 -26.90 1.02
C ARG A 4 14.17 -26.96 -0.51
N PRO A 5 12.97 -27.30 -1.00
CA PRO A 5 12.72 -27.49 -2.43
C PRO A 5 12.57 -26.15 -3.18
N ARG A 6 13.15 -26.11 -4.39
CA ARG A 6 13.31 -24.96 -5.31
C ARG A 6 12.01 -24.47 -5.99
N HIS A 7 10.83 -24.70 -5.41
CA HIS A 7 9.55 -24.47 -6.11
C HIS A 7 8.93 -23.08 -5.90
N ARG A 8 9.46 -22.22 -5.02
CA ARG A 8 8.84 -20.92 -4.72
C ARG A 8 9.21 -19.76 -5.68
N ARG A 9 10.10 -19.99 -6.66
CA ARG A 9 10.48 -18.97 -7.66
C ARG A 9 9.59 -18.92 -8.91
N GLN A 10 8.59 -19.79 -9.03
CA GLN A 10 7.79 -19.91 -10.27
C GLN A 10 6.55 -19.01 -10.31
N ALA A 11 5.92 -18.67 -9.19
CA ALA A 11 4.67 -17.91 -9.21
C ALA A 11 4.84 -16.44 -9.68
N ALA A 12 5.91 -15.76 -9.26
CA ALA A 12 6.21 -14.39 -9.74
C ALA A 12 6.73 -14.35 -11.19
N ARG A 13 7.12 -15.50 -11.76
CA ARG A 13 7.66 -15.59 -13.13
C ARG A 13 6.61 -15.78 -14.21
N ALA A 14 5.37 -16.11 -13.85
CA ALA A 14 4.35 -16.51 -14.83
C ALA A 14 3.97 -15.39 -15.81
N HIS A 15 3.98 -14.12 -15.38
CA HIS A 15 3.64 -12.98 -16.25
C HIS A 15 4.85 -12.18 -16.76
N GLN A 16 6.01 -12.27 -16.10
CA GLN A 16 7.25 -11.61 -16.58
C GLN A 16 7.82 -12.23 -17.86
N GLY A 17 7.47 -13.50 -18.16
CA GLY A 17 7.92 -14.19 -19.37
C GLY A 17 7.11 -13.89 -20.64
N ALA A 18 5.93 -13.27 -20.51
CA ALA A 18 5.00 -13.08 -21.62
C ALA A 18 5.14 -11.73 -22.34
N VAL A 19 5.98 -10.83 -21.83
CA VAL A 19 6.15 -9.49 -22.41
C VAL A 19 7.58 -9.29 -22.92
N PRO A 20 7.77 -9.29 -24.25
CA PRO A 20 9.10 -9.29 -24.86
C PRO A 20 9.81 -7.92 -24.83
N HIS A 21 9.19 -6.87 -24.29
CA HIS A 21 9.74 -5.51 -24.33
C HIS A 21 10.33 -5.05 -22.98
N PRO A 22 11.60 -4.61 -22.90
CA PRO A 22 12.25 -4.14 -21.66
C PRO A 22 11.44 -3.04 -20.95
N LEU A 23 10.84 -2.12 -21.72
CA LEU A 23 10.05 -1.01 -21.17
C LEU A 23 8.82 -1.43 -20.34
N LEU A 24 8.33 -2.68 -20.43
CA LEU A 24 7.12 -3.07 -19.70
C LEU A 24 7.39 -3.61 -18.29
N ARG A 25 8.64 -3.94 -17.93
CA ARG A 25 8.95 -4.71 -16.71
C ARG A 25 8.64 -3.98 -15.39
N ARG A 26 8.75 -2.64 -15.37
CA ARG A 26 8.27 -1.74 -14.31
C ARG A 26 7.07 -0.88 -14.73
N LEU A 27 6.40 -1.24 -15.82
CA LEU A 27 5.08 -0.69 -16.13
C LEU A 27 4.00 -1.59 -15.53
N LEU A 28 4.24 -2.90 -15.59
CA LEU A 28 3.33 -3.96 -15.18
C LEU A 28 2.94 -3.90 -13.70
N PRO A 29 3.87 -3.80 -12.72
CA PRO A 29 3.49 -3.78 -11.30
C PRO A 29 2.67 -2.55 -10.91
N GLU A 30 3.06 -1.37 -11.40
CA GLU A 30 2.43 -0.09 -11.12
C GLU A 30 1.05 0.00 -11.77
N LEU A 31 0.94 -0.39 -13.05
CA LEU A 31 -0.35 -0.50 -13.74
C LEU A 31 -1.24 -1.56 -13.09
N ALA A 32 -0.67 -2.70 -12.67
CA ALA A 32 -1.44 -3.72 -11.96
C ALA A 32 -1.94 -3.23 -10.60
N GLY A 33 -1.17 -2.39 -9.90
CA GLY A 33 -1.60 -1.75 -8.65
C GLY A 33 -2.80 -0.83 -8.85
N VAL A 34 -2.74 0.04 -9.86
CA VAL A 34 -3.87 0.93 -10.24
C VAL A 34 -5.11 0.12 -10.62
N VAL A 35 -4.95 -0.86 -11.52
CA VAL A 35 -6.07 -1.71 -11.99
C VAL A 35 -6.66 -2.54 -10.85
N ALA A 36 -5.84 -3.00 -9.89
CA ALA A 36 -6.33 -3.74 -8.74
C ALA A 36 -7.26 -2.90 -7.85
N VAL A 37 -6.96 -1.60 -7.67
CA VAL A 37 -7.83 -0.67 -6.92
C VAL A 37 -9.13 -0.45 -7.68
N GLU A 38 -9.04 -0.15 -8.98
CA GLU A 38 -10.22 0.13 -9.81
C GLU A 38 -11.17 -1.08 -9.91
N VAL A 39 -10.64 -2.27 -10.20
CA VAL A 39 -11.47 -3.48 -10.41
C VAL A 39 -12.16 -3.97 -9.12
N THR A 40 -11.70 -3.50 -7.95
CA THR A 40 -12.29 -3.81 -6.65
C THR A 40 -13.25 -2.74 -6.15
N GLY A 41 -13.51 -1.69 -6.95
CA GLY A 41 -14.47 -0.63 -6.64
C GLY A 41 -13.86 0.64 -6.03
N GLY A 42 -12.53 0.73 -5.96
CA GLY A 42 -11.82 1.89 -5.44
C GLY A 42 -11.71 3.04 -6.45
N PRO A 43 -11.02 4.13 -6.08
CA PRO A 43 -10.89 5.30 -6.94
C PRO A 43 -10.02 5.04 -8.18
N GLU A 44 -10.28 5.79 -9.23
CA GLU A 44 -9.39 5.87 -10.39
C GLU A 44 -8.10 6.60 -9.99
N VAL A 45 -6.97 5.90 -10.05
CA VAL A 45 -5.64 6.49 -9.81
C VAL A 45 -4.99 6.82 -11.16
N PRO A 46 -4.60 8.08 -11.43
CA PRO A 46 -3.91 8.43 -12.66
C PRO A 46 -2.64 7.59 -12.86
N PHE A 47 -2.34 7.23 -14.11
CA PHE A 47 -1.16 6.47 -14.46
C PHE A 47 -0.33 7.19 -15.52
N HIS A 48 0.93 7.52 -15.18
CA HIS A 48 1.88 8.09 -16.13
C HIS A 48 2.96 7.05 -16.52
N PRO A 49 3.07 6.70 -17.81
CA PRO A 49 4.14 5.83 -18.28
C PRO A 49 5.48 6.58 -18.31
N GLY A 50 6.59 5.84 -18.29
CA GLY A 50 7.93 6.41 -18.53
C GLY A 50 8.99 6.09 -17.48
N ARG A 51 8.64 5.37 -16.41
CA ARG A 51 9.63 4.88 -15.43
C ARG A 51 10.71 4.04 -16.14
N GLN A 52 11.97 4.34 -15.84
CA GLN A 52 13.12 3.61 -16.38
C GLN A 52 13.57 2.51 -15.42
N ASP A 53 13.99 1.38 -15.99
CA ASP A 53 14.57 0.28 -15.22
C ASP A 53 15.92 0.70 -14.61
N LYS A 54 16.02 0.61 -13.28
CA LYS A 54 17.30 0.71 -12.58
C LYS A 54 18.00 -0.66 -12.53
N PRO A 55 19.32 -0.73 -12.74
CA PRO A 55 20.05 -1.99 -12.79
C PRO A 55 20.15 -2.67 -11.42
N GLU A 56 20.19 -1.88 -10.35
CA GLU A 56 20.41 -2.35 -8.98
C GLU A 56 19.15 -2.18 -8.14
N PRO A 57 18.77 -3.20 -7.33
CA PRO A 57 17.71 -3.06 -6.34
C PRO A 57 18.15 -2.17 -5.17
N PRO A 58 17.21 -1.55 -4.44
CA PRO A 58 17.54 -0.88 -3.18
C PRO A 58 17.98 -1.89 -2.12
N PRO A 59 18.74 -1.46 -1.09
CA PRO A 59 19.05 -2.31 0.06
C PRO A 59 17.78 -2.69 0.83
N GLU A 60 17.84 -3.85 1.50
CA GLU A 60 16.77 -4.35 2.38
C GLU A 60 16.59 -3.45 3.62
N GLY A 61 15.41 -3.52 4.25
CA GLY A 61 15.12 -2.82 5.50
C GLY A 61 14.50 -1.42 5.37
N ARG A 62 14.05 -1.03 4.17
CA ARG A 62 13.37 0.25 3.92
C ARG A 62 11.84 0.21 4.05
N LEU A 63 11.26 -0.98 4.13
CA LEU A 63 9.80 -1.17 4.25
C LEU A 63 9.36 -1.06 5.71
N PRO A 64 8.10 -0.63 5.96
CA PRO A 64 7.58 -0.52 7.32
C PRO A 64 7.54 -1.88 8.02
N ASP A 65 7.68 -1.86 9.34
CA ASP A 65 7.60 -3.03 10.21
C ASP A 65 6.26 -2.95 10.94
N ALA A 66 5.44 -3.97 10.72
CA ALA A 66 4.09 -4.10 11.28
C ALA A 66 4.04 -4.07 12.81
N THR A 67 5.16 -4.28 13.50
CA THR A 67 5.25 -4.33 14.97
C THR A 67 5.59 -2.98 15.61
N GLN A 68 5.91 -1.95 14.82
CA GLN A 68 6.30 -0.64 15.31
C GLN A 68 5.12 0.37 15.34
N GLY A 69 5.38 1.58 15.85
CA GLY A 69 4.38 2.64 16.03
C GLY A 69 4.50 3.82 15.06
N SER A 70 3.81 4.93 15.38
CA SER A 70 3.71 6.11 14.51
C SER A 70 5.04 6.78 14.19
N ASP A 71 6.01 6.79 15.10
CA ASP A 71 7.36 7.32 14.83
C ASP A 71 8.05 6.55 13.69
N HIS A 72 7.91 5.22 13.66
CA HIS A 72 8.44 4.38 12.58
C HIS A 72 7.70 4.65 11.26
N LEU A 73 6.38 4.82 11.31
CA LEU A 73 5.60 5.18 10.12
C LEU A 73 6.10 6.52 9.54
N ARG A 74 6.26 7.56 10.36
CA ARG A 74 6.82 8.84 9.89
C ARG A 74 8.27 8.72 9.43
N GLN A 75 9.09 7.91 10.09
CA GLN A 75 10.46 7.67 9.64
C GLN A 75 10.49 7.05 8.24
N VAL A 76 9.61 6.12 7.93
CA VAL A 76 9.55 5.45 6.63
C VAL A 76 8.87 6.36 5.59
N PHE A 77 7.63 6.74 5.83
CA PHE A 77 6.81 7.43 4.83
C PHE A 77 7.17 8.92 4.71
N SER A 78 7.36 9.64 5.82
CA SER A 78 7.69 11.06 5.74
C SER A 78 9.17 11.30 5.48
N THR A 79 10.06 10.73 6.28
CA THR A 79 11.49 11.03 6.16
C THR A 79 12.14 10.36 4.94
N GLN A 80 11.80 9.10 4.62
CA GLN A 80 12.44 8.40 3.50
C GLN A 80 11.68 8.56 2.17
N MET A 81 10.35 8.71 2.21
CA MET A 81 9.52 8.79 1.01
C MET A 81 8.94 10.19 0.75
N GLY A 82 9.02 11.14 1.69
CA GLY A 82 8.50 12.50 1.50
C GLY A 82 6.98 12.60 1.55
N LEU A 83 6.29 11.62 2.14
CA LEU A 83 4.83 11.55 2.23
C LEU A 83 4.31 12.16 3.54
N SER A 84 3.16 12.83 3.48
CA SER A 84 2.55 13.51 4.62
C SER A 84 1.84 12.52 5.57
N ASP A 85 1.48 13.00 6.77
CA ASP A 85 0.64 12.25 7.70
C ASP A 85 -0.72 11.86 7.08
N GLN A 86 -1.28 12.69 6.19
CA GLN A 86 -2.49 12.38 5.43
C GLN A 86 -2.26 11.20 4.47
N ASP A 87 -1.16 11.24 3.73
CA ASP A 87 -0.79 10.16 2.80
C ASP A 87 -0.57 8.84 3.55
N ILE A 88 0.04 8.87 4.75
CA ILE A 88 0.23 7.68 5.59
C ILE A 88 -1.12 7.04 5.92
N VAL A 89 -2.05 7.81 6.49
CA VAL A 89 -3.35 7.26 6.94
C VAL A 89 -4.19 6.79 5.75
N ALA A 90 -4.18 7.55 4.65
CA ALA A 90 -4.88 7.15 3.43
C ALA A 90 -4.31 5.83 2.89
N LEU A 91 -2.99 5.72 2.71
CA LEU A 91 -2.35 4.51 2.19
C LEU A 91 -2.52 3.30 3.11
N SER A 92 -2.58 3.49 4.43
CA SER A 92 -2.96 2.43 5.37
C SER A 92 -4.33 1.82 5.07
N GLY A 93 -5.26 2.62 4.55
CA GLY A 93 -6.56 2.18 4.05
C GLY A 93 -6.48 1.11 2.95
N GLY A 94 -5.34 0.94 2.28
CA GLY A 94 -5.12 -0.15 1.33
C GLY A 94 -5.27 -1.55 1.95
N HIS A 95 -5.14 -1.68 3.28
CA HIS A 95 -5.46 -2.91 4.01
C HIS A 95 -6.96 -3.28 3.97
N THR A 96 -7.84 -2.42 3.46
CA THR A 96 -9.23 -2.78 3.17
C THR A 96 -9.31 -4.00 2.24
N LEU A 97 -8.31 -4.16 1.37
CA LEU A 97 -8.11 -5.34 0.53
C LEU A 97 -7.13 -6.35 1.13
N GLY A 98 -7.44 -7.62 0.93
CA GLY A 98 -6.53 -8.72 1.18
C GLY A 98 -6.45 -9.16 2.65
N ARG A 99 -5.33 -9.83 2.98
CA ARG A 99 -5.12 -10.49 4.26
C ARG A 99 -3.65 -10.76 4.53
N CYS A 100 -3.30 -10.91 5.82
CA CYS A 100 -2.05 -11.52 6.21
C CYS A 100 -2.09 -13.05 6.09
N HIS A 101 -0.89 -13.62 5.95
CA HIS A 101 -0.65 -15.04 5.88
C HIS A 101 0.52 -15.43 6.79
N LYS A 102 0.31 -16.39 7.67
CA LYS A 102 1.26 -16.76 8.73
C LYS A 102 2.63 -17.16 8.18
N GLU A 103 2.69 -17.78 7.01
CA GLU A 103 3.95 -18.20 6.37
C GLU A 103 4.73 -17.07 5.70
N ARG A 104 4.16 -15.85 5.62
CA ARG A 104 4.78 -14.66 5.03
C ARG A 104 5.21 -13.67 6.09
N SER A 105 4.26 -13.14 6.86
CA SER A 105 4.50 -12.08 7.86
C SER A 105 4.45 -12.57 9.30
N GLY A 106 3.98 -13.79 9.55
CA GLY A 106 3.70 -14.31 10.90
C GLY A 106 2.32 -13.92 11.44
N PHE A 107 1.65 -12.93 10.83
CA PHE A 107 0.25 -12.56 11.09
C PHE A 107 -0.72 -13.35 10.20
N GLU A 108 -1.99 -13.44 10.59
CA GLU A 108 -3.02 -14.19 9.86
C GLU A 108 -4.37 -13.48 9.96
N GLY A 109 -5.11 -13.43 8.86
CA GLY A 109 -6.47 -12.86 8.81
C GLY A 109 -6.58 -11.64 7.91
N ALA A 110 -7.83 -11.31 7.56
CA ALA A 110 -8.18 -10.11 6.79
C ALA A 110 -8.50 -8.96 7.75
N TRP A 111 -8.33 -7.72 7.29
CA TRP A 111 -8.74 -6.54 8.06
C TRP A 111 -10.23 -6.28 7.98
N THR A 112 -10.87 -6.67 6.86
CA THR A 112 -12.28 -6.43 6.58
C THR A 112 -13.01 -7.75 6.32
N ALA A 113 -14.34 -7.73 6.47
CA ALA A 113 -15.19 -8.88 6.14
C ALA A 113 -15.23 -9.18 4.63
N ASN A 114 -15.00 -8.16 3.79
CA ASN A 114 -15.04 -8.24 2.33
C ASN A 114 -13.65 -7.89 1.73
N PRO A 115 -12.64 -8.77 1.83
CA PRO A 115 -11.24 -8.44 1.47
C PRO A 115 -10.97 -8.29 -0.04
N LEU A 116 -12.02 -8.22 -0.86
CA LEU A 116 -11.97 -8.02 -2.31
C LEU A 116 -12.78 -6.80 -2.76
N ILE A 117 -13.31 -6.01 -1.82
CA ILE A 117 -14.03 -4.77 -2.07
C ILE A 117 -13.18 -3.62 -1.51
N PHE A 118 -12.87 -2.65 -2.35
CA PHE A 118 -12.13 -1.46 -1.92
C PHE A 118 -13.14 -0.42 -1.46
N ASP A 119 -13.26 -0.27 -0.15
CA ASP A 119 -14.16 0.65 0.54
C ASP A 119 -13.48 1.21 1.80
N ASN A 120 -14.18 2.05 2.57
CA ASN A 120 -13.66 2.59 3.82
C ASN A 120 -13.76 1.64 5.03
N SER A 121 -14.10 0.36 4.82
CA SER A 121 -14.33 -0.62 5.91
C SER A 121 -13.10 -0.79 6.81
N TYR A 122 -11.88 -0.64 6.29
CA TYR A 122 -10.67 -0.67 7.12
C TYR A 122 -10.76 0.30 8.31
N PHE A 123 -11.21 1.54 8.08
CA PHE A 123 -11.28 2.56 9.13
C PHE A 123 -12.46 2.31 10.08
N THR A 124 -13.61 1.87 9.56
CA THR A 124 -14.78 1.55 10.39
C THR A 124 -14.51 0.37 11.30
N GLU A 125 -13.83 -0.67 10.79
CA GLU A 125 -13.38 -1.82 11.56
C GLU A 125 -12.35 -1.43 12.63
N LEU A 126 -11.38 -0.58 12.27
CA LEU A 126 -10.37 -0.07 13.20
C LEU A 126 -11.00 0.67 14.39
N LEU A 127 -11.95 1.57 14.14
CA LEU A 127 -12.65 2.33 15.19
C LEU A 127 -13.57 1.47 16.06
N SER A 128 -14.10 0.37 15.52
CA SER A 128 -15.01 -0.52 16.24
C SER A 128 -14.31 -1.47 17.23
N GLY A 129 -12.97 -1.49 17.22
CA GLY A 129 -12.15 -2.34 18.08
C GLY A 129 -11.93 -3.75 17.50
N GLU A 130 -11.24 -4.59 18.26
CA GLU A 130 -10.91 -5.95 17.82
C GLU A 130 -12.15 -6.84 17.74
N LYS A 131 -12.32 -7.52 16.60
CA LYS A 131 -13.38 -8.51 16.37
C LYS A 131 -12.78 -9.87 16.06
N GLU A 132 -13.42 -10.93 16.53
CA GLU A 132 -13.01 -12.29 16.20
C GLU A 132 -13.04 -12.51 14.68
N GLY A 133 -11.94 -13.01 14.12
CA GLY A 133 -11.79 -13.26 12.69
C GLY A 133 -11.24 -12.10 11.86
N LEU A 134 -11.14 -10.89 12.43
CA LEU A 134 -10.51 -9.74 11.79
C LEU A 134 -9.14 -9.42 12.41
N LEU A 135 -8.27 -8.83 11.60
CA LEU A 135 -6.91 -8.48 11.95
C LEU A 135 -6.76 -6.98 12.19
N GLN A 136 -5.99 -6.62 13.22
CA GLN A 136 -5.42 -5.28 13.38
C GLN A 136 -3.95 -5.42 13.79
N LEU A 137 -3.03 -4.94 12.97
CA LEU A 137 -1.61 -4.90 13.29
C LEU A 137 -1.30 -3.81 14.33
N PRO A 138 -0.18 -3.92 15.06
CA PRO A 138 0.30 -2.82 15.90
C PRO A 138 0.41 -1.48 15.16
N THR A 139 0.86 -1.49 13.89
CA THR A 139 0.90 -0.28 13.05
C THR A 139 -0.48 0.26 12.68
N ASP A 140 -1.53 -0.55 12.58
CA ASP A 140 -2.89 -0.04 12.35
C ASP A 140 -3.41 0.64 13.61
N LYS A 141 -3.18 0.01 14.78
CA LYS A 141 -3.64 0.54 16.07
C LYS A 141 -2.98 1.85 16.44
N THR A 142 -1.74 2.10 16.01
CA THR A 142 -1.06 3.37 16.28
C THR A 142 -1.78 4.56 15.65
N LEU A 143 -2.57 4.35 14.58
CA LEU A 143 -3.35 5.39 13.92
C LEU A 143 -4.48 5.91 14.83
N LEU A 144 -4.94 5.10 15.78
CA LEU A 144 -5.98 5.49 16.74
C LEU A 144 -5.46 6.34 17.90
N THR A 145 -4.17 6.21 18.21
CA THR A 145 -3.54 6.83 19.39
C THR A 145 -2.74 8.08 19.05
N ASP A 146 -2.29 8.21 17.79
CA ASP A 146 -1.53 9.37 17.35
C ASP A 146 -2.47 10.57 17.10
N PRO A 147 -2.18 11.76 17.68
CA PRO A 147 -3.09 12.90 17.62
C PRO A 147 -3.24 13.52 16.22
N ALA A 148 -2.29 13.29 15.31
CA ALA A 148 -2.41 13.77 13.93
C ALA A 148 -3.08 12.72 13.03
N PHE A 149 -2.89 11.43 13.29
CA PHE A 149 -3.53 10.37 12.51
C PHE A 149 -4.99 10.14 12.88
N ARG A 150 -5.33 10.23 14.17
CA ARG A 150 -6.67 9.89 14.64
C ARG A 150 -7.80 10.69 13.97
N PRO A 151 -7.70 12.02 13.78
CA PRO A 151 -8.73 12.78 13.07
C PRO A 151 -8.92 12.34 11.61
N LEU A 152 -7.87 11.85 10.95
CA LEU A 152 -7.95 11.33 9.59
C LEU A 152 -8.65 9.96 9.56
N VAL A 153 -8.40 9.09 10.53
CA VAL A 153 -9.14 7.84 10.70
C VAL A 153 -10.62 8.13 10.90
N ASP A 154 -10.97 9.08 11.79
CA ASP A 154 -12.36 9.47 12.03
C ASP A 154 -13.00 10.06 10.75
N LYS A 155 -12.26 10.90 10.00
CA LYS A 155 -12.70 11.46 8.70
C LYS A 155 -13.03 10.34 7.71
N TYR A 156 -12.10 9.43 7.45
CA TYR A 156 -12.26 8.40 6.42
C TYR A 156 -13.31 7.35 6.79
N ALA A 157 -13.48 7.04 8.08
CA ALA A 157 -14.57 6.18 8.51
C ALA A 157 -15.95 6.82 8.32
N ALA A 158 -16.06 8.14 8.39
CA ALA A 158 -17.31 8.87 8.22
C ALA A 158 -17.62 9.24 6.76
N ASP A 159 -16.59 9.35 5.91
CA ASP A 159 -16.68 9.86 4.55
C ASP A 159 -15.76 9.06 3.61
N GLU A 160 -16.38 8.13 2.86
CA GLU A 160 -15.68 7.28 1.90
C GLU A 160 -15.20 8.06 0.68
N ASP A 161 -15.93 9.08 0.22
CA ASP A 161 -15.52 9.91 -0.91
C ASP A 161 -14.24 10.68 -0.56
N ALA A 162 -14.16 11.19 0.67
CA ALA A 162 -12.97 11.86 1.17
C ALA A 162 -11.78 10.90 1.32
N PHE A 163 -12.03 9.63 1.72
CA PHE A 163 -11.01 8.59 1.70
C PHE A 163 -10.52 8.31 0.29
N PHE A 164 -11.43 8.14 -0.68
CA PHE A 164 -11.10 7.82 -2.06
C PHE A 164 -10.29 8.93 -2.72
N ALA A 165 -10.66 10.19 -2.51
CA ALA A 165 -9.91 11.34 -3.00
C ALA A 165 -8.46 11.35 -2.45
N ASP A 166 -8.31 11.24 -1.13
CA ASP A 166 -6.98 11.29 -0.49
C ASP A 166 -6.15 10.03 -0.80
N TYR A 167 -6.79 8.86 -0.96
CA TYR A 167 -6.13 7.62 -1.37
C TYR A 167 -5.60 7.71 -2.79
N ALA A 168 -6.38 8.23 -3.73
CA ALA A 168 -5.94 8.38 -5.11
C ALA A 168 -4.72 9.31 -5.22
N GLU A 169 -4.75 10.43 -4.50
CA GLU A 169 -3.62 11.37 -4.44
C GLU A 169 -2.37 10.70 -3.82
N ALA A 170 -2.52 10.02 -2.69
CA ALA A 170 -1.41 9.37 -2.00
C ALA A 170 -0.83 8.18 -2.80
N HIS A 171 -1.68 7.39 -3.47
CA HIS A 171 -1.25 6.28 -4.33
C HIS A 171 -0.49 6.82 -5.55
N LEU A 172 -0.97 7.91 -6.17
CA LEU A 172 -0.27 8.56 -7.27
C LEU A 172 1.15 8.98 -6.83
N LYS A 173 1.27 9.74 -5.73
CA LYS A 173 2.56 10.16 -5.15
C LYS A 173 3.46 8.96 -4.87
N LEU A 174 2.93 7.91 -4.23
CA LEU A 174 3.68 6.69 -3.90
C LEU A 174 4.20 6.01 -5.17
N SER A 175 3.36 5.89 -6.20
CA SER A 175 3.77 5.27 -7.46
C SER A 175 4.88 6.08 -8.10
N GLU A 176 4.83 7.42 -8.05
CA GLU A 176 5.74 8.36 -8.71
C GLU A 176 6.97 8.74 -7.90
N LEU A 177 7.23 8.10 -6.76
CA LEU A 177 8.42 8.37 -5.96
C LEU A 177 9.71 8.24 -6.79
N GLY A 178 10.42 9.36 -6.94
CA GLY A 178 11.66 9.44 -7.71
C GLY A 178 11.47 9.33 -9.23
N PHE A 179 10.25 9.56 -9.73
CA PHE A 179 9.91 9.64 -11.14
C PHE A 179 9.31 11.02 -11.46
N GLY A 180 9.88 11.71 -12.45
CA GLY A 180 9.51 13.09 -12.77
C GLY A 180 9.99 14.06 -11.69
N GLU A 181 11.10 14.76 -11.94
CA GLU A 181 11.22 16.07 -11.28
C GLU A 181 9.98 16.88 -11.66
N ALA A 182 9.42 17.63 -10.72
CA ALA A 182 8.40 18.62 -11.06
C ALA A 182 8.99 19.55 -12.12
N VAL A 183 8.59 19.34 -13.37
CA VAL A 183 8.90 20.25 -14.48
C VAL A 183 8.04 21.50 -14.27
N GLU A 184 8.43 22.33 -13.31
CA GLU A 184 8.17 23.76 -13.41
C GLU A 184 8.99 24.27 -14.60
N GLY A 185 8.32 24.50 -15.73
CA GLY A 185 8.90 25.18 -16.88
C GLY A 185 8.90 24.37 -18.17
N CYS A 186 7.73 24.17 -18.75
CA CYS A 186 7.61 24.14 -20.20
C CYS A 186 6.30 24.84 -20.61
N CYS A 187 6.41 26.14 -20.83
CA CYS A 187 5.55 26.92 -21.71
C CYS A 187 6.41 27.38 -22.90
#